data_AF-A0A382R644-F1
#
_entry.id   AF-A0A382R644-F1
#
_cell.length_a   1.000
_cell.length_b   1.000
_cell.length_c   1.000
_cell.angle_alpha   90.00
_cell.angle_beta   90.00
_cell.angle_gamma   90.00
#
_symmetry.space_group_name_H-M   'P 1'
#
loop_
_entity.id
_entity.type
_entity.pdbx_description
1 polymer ?
#
loop_
_entity_poly.entity_id
_entity_poly.type
_entity_poly.pdbx_seq_one_letter_code
_entity_poly.pdbx_strand_id
1 'polypeptide(L)'
;MNEEDIRDVFFDRIYEIGSKNSNIMVISADMDAFSLRKFAEDFPQQYLNVGVSEQNMINIAAGLALSGKTVFCYSIASFATLRCYEQIKVNLCSMNLPVIIIGAGAGFSFGYDGPTHHGIQDISSMRLLPEMSIVELSSNDVAKKAVDYAIEANAPCYIKLDKGPFPDWSDVEPNFSKGYRLLRPLSDINLVSNGYMTREVLKVADDLNKSGYSLGV
;
A
#
# COMPACT_ATOMS: atom_id res chain seq x y z
N MET A 1 5.11 13.05 -19.55
CA MET A 1 4.19 13.13 -18.39
C MET A 1 5.06 13.23 -17.16
N ASN A 2 4.86 14.25 -16.32
CA ASN A 2 5.60 14.35 -15.05
C ASN A 2 5.14 13.18 -14.18
N GLU A 3 6.01 12.20 -13.96
CA GLU A 3 5.70 11.08 -13.07
C GLU A 3 5.84 11.58 -11.62
N GLU A 4 4.71 11.71 -10.92
CA GLU A 4 4.66 12.06 -9.49
C GLU A 4 5.13 10.87 -8.63
N ASP A 5 5.68 11.16 -7.46
CA ASP A 5 6.08 10.12 -6.50
C ASP A 5 4.82 9.41 -5.95
N ILE A 6 4.73 8.09 -6.17
CA ILE A 6 3.54 7.31 -5.81
C ILE A 6 3.19 7.39 -4.32
N ARG A 7 4.21 7.55 -3.47
CA ARG A 7 4.02 7.64 -2.02
C ARG A 7 3.40 8.97 -1.65
N ASP A 8 3.81 10.07 -2.30
CA ASP A 8 3.20 11.37 -2.07
C ASP A 8 1.76 11.39 -2.61
N VAL A 9 1.51 10.81 -3.79
CA VAL A 9 0.15 10.63 -4.32
C VAL A 9 -0.77 9.87 -3.35
N PHE A 10 -0.25 8.80 -2.73
CA PHE A 10 -0.96 8.01 -1.73
C PHE A 10 -1.28 8.83 -0.48
N PHE A 11 -0.30 9.54 0.08
CA PHE A 11 -0.49 10.35 1.29
C PHE A 11 -1.29 11.63 1.04
N ASP A 12 -1.25 12.21 -0.16
CA ASP A 12 -2.10 13.32 -0.56
C ASP A 12 -3.58 12.91 -0.51
N ARG A 13 -3.89 11.69 -0.93
CA ARG A 13 -5.26 11.18 -0.81
C ARG A 13 -5.69 11.00 0.65
N ILE A 14 -4.80 10.51 1.51
CA ILE A 14 -5.05 10.45 2.97
C ILE A 14 -5.27 11.86 3.54
N TYR A 15 -4.49 12.84 3.12
CA TYR A 15 -4.63 14.24 3.51
C TYR A 15 -5.99 14.81 3.11
N GLU A 16 -6.42 14.62 1.87
CA GLU A 16 -7.72 15.08 1.38
C GLU A 16 -8.87 14.53 2.22
N ILE A 17 -8.83 13.25 2.58
CA ILE A 17 -9.87 12.60 3.38
C ILE A 17 -9.78 13.04 4.84
N GLY A 18 -8.58 13.06 5.42
CA GLY A 18 -8.34 13.47 6.80
C GLY A 18 -8.77 14.90 7.08
N SER A 19 -8.61 15.81 6.10
CA SER A 19 -9.08 17.20 6.19
C SER A 19 -10.60 17.35 6.37
N LYS A 20 -11.36 16.31 6.02
CA LYS A 20 -12.83 16.27 6.10
C LYS A 20 -13.34 15.27 7.15
N ASN A 21 -12.45 14.44 7.70
CA ASN A 21 -12.81 13.36 8.62
C ASN A 21 -11.77 13.22 9.74
N SER A 22 -12.14 13.69 10.94
CA SER A 22 -11.30 13.62 12.15
C SER A 22 -11.19 12.21 12.77
N ASN A 23 -11.84 11.20 12.18
CA ASN A 23 -11.66 9.80 12.57
C ASN A 23 -10.51 9.10 11.84
N ILE A 24 -9.92 9.74 10.83
CA ILE A 24 -8.69 9.27 10.21
C ILE A 24 -7.53 9.57 11.15
N MET A 25 -6.78 8.52 11.51
CA MET A 25 -5.54 8.59 12.26
C MET A 25 -4.39 8.04 11.41
N VAL A 26 -3.23 8.68 11.44
CA VAL A 26 -1.99 8.17 10.86
C VAL A 26 -0.97 7.97 11.97
N ILE A 27 -0.43 6.77 12.08
CA ILE A 27 0.65 6.43 13.00
C ILE A 27 1.88 6.05 12.19
N SER A 28 3.00 6.72 12.46
CA SER A 28 4.30 6.44 11.83
C SER A 28 5.25 5.82 12.84
N ALA A 29 6.03 4.83 12.40
CA ALA A 29 7.15 4.29 13.17
C ALA A 29 8.47 4.88 12.65
N ASP A 30 8.70 6.16 12.96
CA ASP A 30 9.85 6.96 12.52
C ASP A 30 10.05 7.02 10.99
N MET A 31 8.96 6.92 10.24
CA MET A 31 8.96 7.08 8.79
C MET A 31 8.50 8.47 8.36
N ASP A 32 8.94 8.84 7.17
CA ASP A 32 8.74 10.17 6.62
C ASP A 32 8.37 10.15 5.12
N ALA A 33 7.62 11.16 4.69
CA ALA A 33 7.22 11.45 3.31
C ALA A 33 6.78 12.91 3.23
N PHE A 34 6.89 13.56 2.06
CA PHE A 34 6.62 15.00 1.95
C PHE A 34 5.17 15.31 2.34
N SER A 35 4.21 14.58 1.76
CA SER A 35 2.78 14.75 2.06
C SER A 35 2.42 14.31 3.49
N LEU A 36 3.17 13.36 4.07
CA LEU A 36 2.98 12.94 5.46
C LEU A 36 3.39 14.03 6.47
N ARG A 37 4.49 14.77 6.20
CA ARG A 37 4.89 15.91 7.04
C ARG A 37 3.79 16.97 7.07
N LYS A 38 3.25 17.30 5.89
CA LYS A 38 2.15 18.24 5.78
C LYS A 38 0.91 17.78 6.55
N PHE A 39 0.57 16.49 6.50
CA PHE A 39 -0.51 15.92 7.30
C PHE A 39 -0.26 16.10 8.81
N ALA A 40 0.96 15.83 9.27
CA ALA A 40 1.33 15.97 10.68
C ALA A 40 1.30 17.44 11.15
N GLU A 41 1.68 18.38 10.30
CA GLU A 41 1.65 19.83 10.58
C GLU A 41 0.22 20.38 10.63
N ASP A 42 -0.61 20.04 9.64
CA ASP A 42 -1.97 20.59 9.51
C ASP A 42 -2.98 19.89 10.45
N PHE A 43 -2.76 18.60 10.75
CA PHE A 43 -3.67 17.76 11.55
C PHE A 43 -2.95 17.06 12.72
N PRO A 44 -2.32 17.79 13.66
CA PRO A 44 -1.48 17.19 14.71
C PRO A 44 -2.25 16.27 15.66
N GLN A 45 -3.58 16.42 15.79
CA GLN A 45 -4.42 15.52 16.60
C GLN A 45 -4.78 14.21 15.88
N GLN A 46 -4.51 14.12 14.58
CA GLN A 46 -4.76 12.96 13.73
C GLN A 46 -3.46 12.20 13.39
N TYR A 47 -2.32 12.65 13.91
CA TYR A 47 -1.02 12.08 13.63
C TYR A 47 -0.30 11.66 14.92
N LEU A 48 0.38 10.52 14.89
CA LEU A 48 1.22 10.04 15.98
C LEU A 48 2.50 9.43 15.43
N ASN A 49 3.66 9.93 15.86
CA ASN A 49 4.94 9.23 15.64
C ASN A 49 5.30 8.46 16.92
N VAL A 50 5.46 7.13 16.81
CA VAL A 50 5.79 6.26 17.95
C VAL A 50 7.29 5.91 18.01
N GLY A 51 8.11 6.54 17.16
CA GLY A 51 9.51 6.18 16.97
C GLY A 51 9.66 4.76 16.41
N VAL A 52 10.82 4.14 16.61
CA VAL A 52 11.11 2.77 16.14
C VAL A 52 10.46 1.73 17.08
N SER A 53 9.13 1.65 17.04
CA SER A 53 8.34 0.75 17.90
C SER A 53 7.15 0.11 17.15
N GLU A 54 7.42 -0.58 16.04
CA GLU A 54 6.36 -1.04 15.11
C GLU A 54 5.34 -1.98 15.77
N GLN A 55 5.76 -2.84 16.70
CA GLN A 55 4.83 -3.69 17.44
C GLN A 55 3.87 -2.87 18.31
N ASN A 56 4.38 -1.81 18.95
CA ASN A 56 3.58 -0.89 19.75
C ASN A 56 2.67 -0.02 18.87
N MET A 57 3.14 0.38 17.67
CA MET A 57 2.33 1.04 16.65
C MET A 57 1.03 0.26 16.37
N ILE A 58 1.14 -1.05 16.14
CA ILE A 58 -0.03 -1.90 15.88
C ILE A 58 -0.94 -2.02 17.11
N ASN A 59 -0.38 -2.11 18.32
CA ASN A 59 -1.18 -2.17 19.55
C ASN A 59 -1.98 -0.88 19.79
N ILE A 60 -1.35 0.28 19.58
CA ILE A 60 -2.02 1.58 19.67
C ILE A 60 -3.11 1.68 18.60
N ALA A 61 -2.80 1.26 17.37
CA ALA A 61 -3.76 1.26 16.26
C ALA A 61 -5.00 0.41 16.56
N ALA A 62 -4.81 -0.78 17.14
CA ALA A 62 -5.93 -1.63 17.56
C ALA A 62 -6.84 -0.93 18.58
N GLY A 63 -6.26 -0.27 19.59
CA GLY A 63 -7.04 0.47 20.59
C GLY A 63 -7.79 1.67 20.00
N LEU A 64 -7.16 2.43 19.10
CA LEU A 64 -7.80 3.53 18.38
C LEU A 64 -8.93 3.04 17.47
N ALA A 65 -8.72 1.92 16.77
CA ALA A 65 -9.73 1.31 15.91
C ALA A 65 -10.95 0.83 16.70
N LEU A 66 -10.74 0.20 17.86
CA LEU A 66 -11.81 -0.16 18.81
C LEU A 66 -12.57 1.07 19.34
N SER A 67 -11.94 2.25 19.30
CA SER A 67 -12.56 3.53 19.68
C SER A 67 -13.22 4.26 18.50
N GLY A 68 -13.38 3.59 17.34
CA GLY A 68 -14.07 4.12 16.17
C GLY A 68 -13.20 4.93 15.20
N LYS A 69 -11.87 4.85 15.32
CA LYS A 69 -10.93 5.45 14.35
C LYS A 69 -10.64 4.50 13.19
N THR A 70 -10.38 5.07 12.01
CA THR A 70 -9.73 4.34 10.91
C THR A 70 -8.25 4.71 10.93
N VAL A 71 -7.37 3.71 11.06
CA VAL A 71 -5.96 3.96 11.40
C VAL A 71 -5.04 3.49 10.28
N PHE A 72 -4.17 4.37 9.81
CA PHE A 72 -3.08 4.07 8.88
C PHE A 72 -1.76 3.93 9.64
N CYS A 73 -1.13 2.76 9.58
CA CYS A 73 0.16 2.47 10.23
C CYS A 73 1.27 2.41 9.19
N TYR A 74 2.27 3.26 9.28
CA TYR A 74 3.31 3.40 8.27
C TYR A 74 4.71 3.03 8.78
N SER A 75 5.33 2.03 8.14
CA SER A 75 6.72 1.62 8.36
C SER A 75 7.33 1.02 7.08
N ILE A 76 8.60 0.60 7.13
CA ILE A 76 9.22 -0.22 6.08
C ILE A 76 8.53 -1.58 6.04
N ALA A 77 8.28 -2.13 4.85
CA ALA A 77 7.50 -3.35 4.65
C ALA A 77 7.89 -4.49 5.59
N SER A 78 9.18 -4.81 5.71
CA SER A 78 9.67 -5.86 6.62
C SER A 78 9.35 -5.60 8.09
N PHE A 79 9.39 -4.34 8.53
CA PHE A 79 9.13 -3.96 9.92
C PHE A 79 7.64 -3.78 10.20
N ALA A 80 6.90 -3.22 9.24
CA ALA A 80 5.44 -3.09 9.28
C ALA A 80 4.74 -4.45 9.32
N THR A 81 5.33 -5.49 8.70
CA THR A 81 4.70 -6.81 8.56
C THR A 81 5.35 -7.87 9.44
N LEU A 82 6.58 -8.31 9.14
CA LEU A 82 7.20 -9.47 9.79
C LEU A 82 7.48 -9.22 11.27
N ARG A 83 7.99 -8.04 11.62
CA ARG A 83 8.24 -7.67 13.03
C ARG A 83 6.94 -7.55 13.84
N CYS A 84 5.85 -7.19 13.17
CA CYS A 84 4.52 -6.99 13.76
C CYS A 84 3.58 -8.19 13.63
N TYR A 85 4.04 -9.31 13.06
CA TYR A 85 3.15 -10.37 12.55
C TYR A 85 2.17 -10.90 13.60
N GLU A 86 2.64 -11.11 14.83
CA GLU A 86 1.79 -11.59 15.92
C GLU A 86 0.76 -10.54 16.35
N GLN A 87 1.17 -9.27 16.48
CA GLN A 87 0.26 -8.18 16.82
C GLN A 87 -0.79 -7.99 15.73
N ILE A 88 -0.43 -8.08 14.46
CA ILE A 88 -1.39 -8.00 13.34
C ILE A 88 -2.38 -9.16 13.42
N LYS A 89 -1.88 -10.39 13.55
CA LYS A 89 -2.74 -11.60 13.61
C LYS A 89 -3.73 -11.52 14.77
N VAL A 90 -3.24 -11.23 15.97
CA VAL A 90 -4.04 -11.29 17.20
C VAL A 90 -4.85 -10.02 17.38
N ASN A 91 -4.26 -8.84 17.22
CA ASN A 91 -4.91 -7.59 17.59
C ASN A 91 -5.67 -6.93 16.44
N LEU A 92 -5.41 -7.29 15.18
CA LEU A 92 -6.14 -6.73 14.02
C LEU A 92 -7.03 -7.78 13.37
N CYS A 93 -6.46 -8.87 12.87
CA CYS A 93 -7.19 -9.85 12.07
C CYS A 93 -8.21 -10.63 12.89
N SER A 94 -7.89 -11.06 14.11
CA SER A 94 -8.84 -11.85 14.92
C SER A 94 -10.12 -11.10 15.28
N MET A 95 -10.07 -9.76 15.29
CA MET A 95 -11.20 -8.87 15.58
C MET A 95 -11.70 -8.12 14.34
N ASN A 96 -11.12 -8.39 13.17
CA ASN A 96 -11.41 -7.70 11.90
C ASN A 96 -11.40 -6.16 12.02
N LEU A 97 -10.37 -5.59 12.67
CA LEU A 97 -10.31 -4.14 12.90
C LEU A 97 -9.91 -3.35 11.64
N PRO A 98 -10.46 -2.13 11.42
CA PRO A 98 -10.18 -1.28 10.25
C PRO A 98 -8.83 -0.55 10.38
N VAL A 99 -7.75 -1.33 10.43
CA VAL A 99 -6.37 -0.83 10.46
C VAL A 99 -5.69 -1.14 9.13
N ILE A 100 -5.21 -0.09 8.49
CA ILE A 100 -4.50 -0.12 7.22
C ILE A 100 -3.01 -0.08 7.51
N ILE A 101 -2.29 -1.14 7.18
CA ILE A 101 -0.84 -1.25 7.34
C ILE A 101 -0.19 -0.86 6.01
N ILE A 102 0.71 0.10 6.05
CA ILE A 102 1.43 0.62 4.89
C ILE A 102 2.89 0.21 5.02
N GLY A 103 3.35 -0.62 4.07
CA GLY A 103 4.74 -1.06 3.98
C GLY A 103 5.46 -0.37 2.83
N ALA A 104 6.45 0.47 3.14
CA ALA A 104 7.36 1.03 2.13
C ALA A 104 8.46 0.04 1.73
N GLY A 105 8.91 0.12 0.48
CA GLY A 105 10.08 -0.61 -0.02
C GLY A 105 9.72 -1.98 -0.53
N ALA A 106 9.03 -2.01 -1.67
CA ALA A 106 8.64 -3.25 -2.32
C ALA A 106 9.86 -4.04 -2.79
N GLY A 107 9.93 -5.34 -2.46
CA GLY A 107 10.98 -6.22 -2.94
C GLY A 107 12.39 -5.75 -2.53
N PHE A 108 13.17 -5.28 -3.51
CA PHE A 108 14.57 -4.87 -3.35
C PHE A 108 14.79 -3.36 -3.37
N SER A 109 13.74 -2.54 -3.24
CA SER A 109 13.85 -1.09 -3.39
C SER A 109 14.74 -0.40 -2.36
N PHE A 110 14.98 -1.04 -1.20
CA PHE A 110 16.00 -0.64 -0.22
C PHE A 110 17.36 -1.34 -0.46
N GLY A 111 17.83 -1.35 -1.70
CA GLY A 111 19.00 -2.14 -2.10
C GLY A 111 20.31 -1.80 -1.37
N TYR A 112 20.50 -0.54 -0.95
CA TYR A 112 21.68 -0.13 -0.19
C TYR A 112 21.58 -0.40 1.31
N ASP A 113 20.36 -0.48 1.86
CA ASP A 113 20.11 -0.71 3.30
C ASP A 113 20.16 -2.20 3.67
N GLY A 114 20.19 -3.07 2.65
CA GLY A 114 20.49 -4.48 2.78
C GLY A 114 19.30 -5.36 3.12
N PRO A 115 19.55 -6.67 3.35
CA PRO A 115 18.51 -7.70 3.39
C PRO A 115 17.47 -7.52 4.49
N THR A 116 17.78 -6.79 5.55
CA THR A 116 16.84 -6.49 6.64
C THR A 116 15.69 -5.58 6.19
N HIS A 117 15.91 -4.77 5.15
CA HIS A 117 14.94 -3.82 4.60
C HIS A 117 14.18 -4.36 3.38
N HIS A 118 14.56 -5.53 2.85
CA HIS A 118 13.94 -6.10 1.66
C HIS A 118 12.55 -6.70 1.97
N GLY A 119 11.50 -6.08 1.42
CA GLY A 119 10.11 -6.55 1.52
C GLY A 119 9.81 -7.69 0.54
N ILE A 120 10.48 -8.83 0.69
CA ILE A 120 10.33 -9.99 -0.21
C ILE A 120 9.44 -11.12 0.35
N GLN A 121 9.08 -11.04 1.63
CA GLN A 121 8.28 -12.05 2.35
C GLN A 121 6.95 -11.51 2.88
N ASP A 122 6.77 -10.19 2.81
CA ASP A 122 5.64 -9.43 3.33
C ASP A 122 4.30 -9.92 2.77
N ILE A 123 4.14 -9.99 1.45
CA ILE A 123 2.91 -10.46 0.79
C ILE A 123 2.60 -11.89 1.22
N SER A 124 3.57 -12.81 1.10
CA SER A 124 3.37 -14.21 1.48
C SER A 124 2.95 -14.37 2.94
N SER A 125 3.54 -13.57 3.83
CA SER A 125 3.21 -13.60 5.26
C SER A 125 1.83 -13.04 5.51
N MET A 126 1.51 -11.85 5.00
CA MET A 126 0.20 -11.22 5.17
C MET A 126 -0.93 -12.06 4.56
N ARG A 127 -0.68 -12.78 3.46
CA ARG A 127 -1.65 -13.69 2.83
C ARG A 127 -2.07 -14.87 3.69
N LEU A 128 -1.30 -15.22 4.73
CA LEU A 128 -1.66 -16.28 5.67
C LEU A 128 -2.71 -15.84 6.69
N LEU A 129 -3.08 -14.56 6.71
CA LEU A 129 -4.07 -13.98 7.63
C LEU A 129 -5.43 -13.87 6.91
N PRO A 130 -6.47 -14.63 7.31
CA PRO A 130 -7.73 -14.72 6.55
C PRO A 130 -8.46 -13.40 6.29
N GLU A 131 -8.49 -12.51 7.28
CA GLU A 131 -9.19 -11.21 7.18
C GLU A 131 -8.35 -10.11 6.49
N MET A 132 -7.10 -10.40 6.13
CA MET A 132 -6.18 -9.42 5.57
C MET A 132 -6.39 -9.27 4.06
N SER A 133 -6.84 -8.09 3.64
CA SER A 133 -6.75 -7.69 2.23
C SER A 133 -5.35 -7.16 1.91
N ILE A 134 -4.89 -7.36 0.67
CA ILE A 134 -3.54 -6.94 0.25
C ILE A 134 -3.63 -6.20 -1.07
N VAL A 135 -3.04 -5.02 -1.12
CA VAL A 135 -2.94 -4.20 -2.32
C VAL A 135 -1.49 -3.78 -2.53
N GLU A 136 -0.90 -4.17 -3.66
CA GLU A 136 0.41 -3.67 -4.07
C GLU A 136 0.25 -2.61 -5.15
N LEU A 137 0.77 -1.41 -4.92
CA LEU A 137 0.54 -0.26 -5.77
C LEU A 137 1.37 -0.35 -7.06
N SER A 138 0.70 -0.36 -8.22
CA SER A 138 1.35 -0.44 -9.54
C SER A 138 1.36 0.88 -10.32
N SER A 139 0.56 1.86 -9.90
CA SER A 139 0.37 3.14 -10.60
C SER A 139 -0.25 4.20 -9.67
N ASN A 140 -0.15 5.47 -10.05
CA ASN A 140 -0.64 6.61 -9.27
C ASN A 140 -2.18 6.61 -9.13
N ASP A 141 -2.91 6.16 -10.16
CA ASP A 141 -4.37 6.00 -10.09
C ASP A 141 -4.77 4.89 -9.08
N VAL A 142 -4.03 3.78 -9.05
CA VAL A 142 -4.23 2.70 -8.06
C VAL A 142 -3.90 3.20 -6.66
N ALA A 143 -2.86 4.00 -6.48
CA ALA A 143 -2.50 4.58 -5.18
C ALA A 143 -3.64 5.40 -4.56
N LYS A 144 -4.26 6.29 -5.33
CA LYS A 144 -5.41 7.10 -4.86
C LYS A 144 -6.60 6.19 -4.49
N LYS A 145 -6.97 5.28 -5.39
CA LYS A 145 -8.15 4.43 -5.19
C LYS A 145 -7.95 3.35 -4.11
N ALA A 146 -6.71 2.95 -3.83
CA ALA A 146 -6.39 2.01 -2.77
C ALA A 146 -6.70 2.59 -1.38
N VAL A 147 -6.50 3.89 -1.18
CA VAL A 147 -6.90 4.58 0.07
C VAL A 147 -8.41 4.50 0.26
N ASP A 148 -9.18 4.84 -0.79
CA ASP A 148 -10.64 4.80 -0.76
C ASP A 148 -11.14 3.38 -0.46
N TYR A 149 -10.64 2.40 -1.21
CA TYR A 149 -10.95 0.99 -1.01
C TYR A 149 -10.66 0.53 0.42
N ALA A 150 -9.49 0.86 0.98
CA ALA A 150 -9.10 0.39 2.30
C ALA A 150 -9.97 1.00 3.43
N ILE A 151 -10.44 2.24 3.26
CA ILE A 151 -11.38 2.87 4.19
C ILE A 151 -12.77 2.22 4.06
N GLU A 152 -13.27 2.05 2.83
CA GLU A 152 -14.58 1.46 2.56
C GLU A 152 -14.68 -0.01 3.02
N ALA A 153 -13.60 -0.77 2.85
CA ALA A 153 -13.53 -2.17 3.27
C ALA A 153 -13.73 -2.35 4.78
N ASN A 154 -13.34 -1.34 5.58
CA ASN A 154 -13.51 -1.31 7.03
C ASN A 154 -13.03 -2.61 7.72
N ALA A 155 -11.86 -3.10 7.29
CA ALA A 155 -11.22 -4.35 7.68
C ALA A 155 -9.69 -4.20 7.60
N PRO A 156 -8.89 -5.15 8.12
CA PRO A 156 -7.45 -5.12 7.96
C PRO A 156 -7.03 -5.09 6.49
N CYS A 157 -6.15 -4.15 6.15
CA CYS A 157 -5.64 -3.98 4.79
C CYS A 157 -4.15 -3.73 4.82
N TYR A 158 -3.38 -4.50 4.06
CA TYR A 158 -1.96 -4.27 3.85
C TYR A 158 -1.74 -3.63 2.48
N ILE A 159 -1.23 -2.41 2.49
CA ILE A 159 -0.85 -1.66 1.29
C ILE A 159 0.66 -1.67 1.18
N LYS A 160 1.16 -2.29 0.11
CA LYS A 160 2.58 -2.32 -0.23
C LYS A 160 2.86 -1.23 -1.26
N LEU A 161 3.74 -0.30 -0.89
CA LEU A 161 4.12 0.82 -1.73
C LEU A 161 5.63 0.90 -1.94
N ASP A 162 6.02 1.64 -2.96
CA ASP A 162 7.40 2.03 -3.21
C ASP A 162 7.53 3.55 -3.20
N LYS A 163 8.73 4.06 -3.47
CA LYS A 163 9.01 5.48 -3.67
C LYS A 163 9.42 5.76 -5.11
N GLY A 164 9.23 7.00 -5.53
CA GLY A 164 9.63 7.48 -6.83
C GLY A 164 8.53 7.43 -7.88
N PRO A 165 8.90 7.72 -9.14
CA PRO A 165 7.94 8.00 -10.20
C PRO A 165 7.24 6.74 -10.72
N PHE A 166 5.91 6.76 -10.69
CA PHE A 166 5.04 5.69 -11.19
C PHE A 166 4.14 6.18 -12.34
N PRO A 167 3.67 5.26 -13.20
CA PRO A 167 2.78 5.63 -14.29
C PRO A 167 1.39 5.93 -13.75
N ASP A 168 0.56 6.53 -14.59
CA ASP A 168 -0.89 6.66 -14.37
C ASP A 168 -1.59 5.97 -15.53
N TRP A 169 -2.55 5.09 -15.21
CA TRP A 169 -3.33 4.36 -16.21
C TRP A 169 -4.83 4.60 -16.04
N SER A 170 -5.24 5.80 -15.64
CA SER A 170 -6.64 6.14 -15.37
C SER A 170 -7.65 5.87 -16.51
N ASP A 171 -7.20 5.63 -17.75
CA ASP A 171 -8.05 5.18 -18.86
C ASP A 171 -8.83 3.89 -18.58
N VAL A 172 -8.36 3.05 -17.65
CA VAL A 172 -9.06 1.84 -17.20
C VAL A 172 -9.16 1.87 -15.68
N GLU A 173 -10.36 2.06 -15.15
CA GLU A 173 -10.56 2.15 -13.70
C GLU A 173 -10.20 0.82 -12.99
N PRO A 174 -9.46 0.87 -11.86
CA PRO A 174 -9.21 -0.31 -11.05
C PRO A 174 -10.50 -0.80 -10.36
N ASN A 175 -10.72 -2.12 -10.39
CA ASN A 175 -11.82 -2.76 -9.69
C ASN A 175 -11.27 -3.74 -8.62
N PHE A 176 -11.21 -3.27 -7.38
CA PHE A 176 -10.68 -4.06 -6.25
C PHE A 176 -11.53 -5.29 -5.93
N SER A 177 -12.84 -5.26 -6.14
CA SER A 177 -13.71 -6.42 -5.92
C SER A 177 -13.41 -7.59 -6.88
N LYS A 178 -12.85 -7.28 -8.05
CA LYS A 178 -12.42 -8.25 -9.06
C LYS A 178 -11.02 -8.83 -8.76
N GLY A 179 -10.21 -8.12 -7.97
CA GLY A 179 -8.85 -8.52 -7.60
C GLY A 179 -7.81 -8.40 -8.72
N TYR A 180 -8.21 -7.98 -9.93
CA TYR A 180 -7.31 -7.75 -11.06
C TYR A 180 -7.87 -6.71 -12.02
N ARG A 181 -7.00 -6.19 -12.87
CA ARG A 181 -7.31 -5.19 -13.90
C ARG A 181 -6.59 -5.56 -15.19
N LEU A 182 -7.31 -5.46 -16.31
CA LEU A 182 -6.74 -5.67 -17.64
C LEU A 182 -6.19 -4.33 -18.17
N LEU A 183 -4.88 -4.26 -18.38
CA LEU A 183 -4.22 -3.14 -19.05
C LEU A 183 -4.15 -3.36 -20.56
N ARG A 184 -4.23 -4.62 -20.99
CA ARG A 184 -4.47 -5.01 -22.38
C ARG A 184 -5.56 -6.07 -22.44
N PRO A 185 -6.33 -6.14 -23.54
CA PRO A 185 -7.28 -7.23 -23.74
C PRO A 185 -6.60 -8.60 -23.63
N LEU A 186 -7.35 -9.59 -23.15
CA LEU A 186 -6.88 -10.97 -23.08
C LEU A 186 -6.54 -11.50 -24.49
N SER A 187 -5.53 -12.36 -24.56
CA SER A 187 -5.09 -13.02 -25.81
C SER A 187 -4.67 -14.48 -25.54
N ASP A 188 -3.97 -15.09 -26.50
CA ASP A 188 -3.44 -16.46 -26.37
C ASP A 188 -2.41 -16.60 -25.24
N ILE A 189 -1.63 -15.53 -24.99
CA ILE A 189 -0.64 -15.48 -23.91
C ILE A 189 -0.97 -14.27 -23.02
N ASN A 190 -1.11 -14.47 -21.72
CA ASN A 190 -1.44 -13.39 -20.78
C ASN A 190 -0.36 -13.29 -19.71
N LEU A 191 0.17 -12.07 -19.53
CA LEU A 191 1.18 -11.78 -18.52
C LEU A 191 0.51 -11.20 -17.28
N VAL A 192 0.69 -11.82 -16.13
CA VAL A 192 0.15 -11.33 -14.85
C VAL A 192 1.28 -10.72 -14.03
N SER A 193 1.06 -9.50 -13.54
CA SER A 193 2.06 -8.73 -12.79
C SER A 193 1.41 -7.92 -11.67
N ASN A 194 2.24 -7.39 -10.78
CA ASN A 194 1.85 -6.46 -9.73
C ASN A 194 2.98 -5.44 -9.49
N GLY A 195 2.64 -4.39 -8.72
CA GLY A 195 3.60 -3.39 -8.26
C GLY A 195 4.41 -2.76 -9.39
N TYR A 196 5.70 -2.55 -9.10
CA TYR A 196 6.66 -1.98 -10.05
C TYR A 196 6.84 -2.83 -11.32
N MET A 197 6.69 -4.16 -11.23
CA MET A 197 6.93 -5.04 -12.38
C MET A 197 5.92 -4.87 -13.50
N THR A 198 4.73 -4.33 -13.23
CA THR A 198 3.68 -4.15 -14.24
C THR A 198 4.14 -3.27 -15.41
N ARG A 199 4.91 -2.20 -15.17
CA ARG A 199 5.46 -1.38 -16.26
C ARG A 199 6.48 -2.11 -17.11
N GLU A 200 7.30 -2.97 -16.51
CA GLU A 200 8.28 -3.78 -17.24
C GLU A 200 7.56 -4.84 -18.07
N VAL A 201 6.51 -5.46 -17.53
CA VAL A 201 5.65 -6.41 -18.25
C VAL A 201 4.97 -5.76 -19.46
N LEU A 202 4.51 -4.51 -19.36
CA LEU A 202 3.97 -3.79 -20.50
C LEU A 202 5.01 -3.56 -21.61
N LYS A 203 6.24 -3.19 -21.26
CA LYS A 203 7.35 -3.05 -22.25
C LYS A 203 7.66 -4.38 -22.93
N VAL A 204 7.75 -5.47 -22.14
CA VAL A 204 7.98 -6.82 -22.67
C VAL A 204 6.85 -7.24 -23.61
N ALA A 205 5.59 -6.95 -23.25
CA ALA A 205 4.45 -7.21 -24.12
C ALA A 205 4.53 -6.42 -25.44
N ASP A 206 4.98 -5.16 -25.41
CA ASP A 206 5.20 -4.38 -26.64
C ASP A 206 6.25 -4.98 -27.56
N ASP A 207 7.37 -5.43 -27.01
CA ASP A 207 8.47 -5.99 -27.80
C ASP A 207 8.12 -7.37 -28.38
N LEU A 208 7.39 -8.19 -27.62
CA LEU A 208 6.92 -9.49 -28.11
C LEU A 208 5.80 -9.33 -29.14
N ASN A 209 4.91 -8.35 -28.98
CA ASN A 209 3.90 -8.05 -30.00
C ASN A 209 4.55 -7.63 -31.34
N LYS A 210 5.62 -6.82 -31.31
CA LYS A 210 6.42 -6.50 -32.52
C LYS A 210 7.06 -7.73 -33.17
N SER A 211 7.29 -8.78 -32.38
CA SER A 211 7.89 -10.04 -32.82
C SER A 211 6.86 -11.08 -33.31
N GLY A 212 5.58 -10.71 -33.39
CA GLY A 212 4.50 -11.55 -33.94
C GLY A 212 3.72 -12.35 -32.91
N TYR A 213 3.98 -12.18 -31.61
CA TYR A 213 3.15 -12.76 -30.56
C TYR A 213 1.92 -11.88 -30.29
N SER A 214 0.88 -12.46 -29.69
CA SER A 214 -0.27 -11.70 -29.17
C SER A 214 -0.26 -11.85 -27.65
N LEU A 215 -0.08 -10.74 -26.93
CA LEU A 215 -0.01 -10.71 -25.47
C LEU A 215 -1.07 -9.80 -24.84
N GLY A 216 -1.78 -10.36 -23.86
CA GLY A 216 -2.61 -9.65 -22.90
C GLY A 216 -1.85 -9.37 -21.62
N VAL A 217 -2.26 -8.34 -20.88
CA VAL A 217 -1.65 -7.89 -19.62
C VAL A 217 -2.75 -7.48 -18.66
#